data_AF-A0A9P0PEU7-F1
#
_entry.id   AF-A0A9P0PEU7-F1
#
_cell.length_a   1.000
_cell.length_b   1.000
_cell.length_c   1.000
_cell.angle_alpha   90.00
_cell.angle_beta   90.00
_cell.angle_gamma   90.00
#
_symmetry.space_group_name_H-M   'P 1'
#
loop_
_entity.id
_entity.type
_entity.pdbx_description
1 polymer ?
#
loop_
_entity_poly.entity_id
_entity_poly.type
_entity_poly.pdbx_seq_one_letter_code
_entity_poly.pdbx_strand_id
1 'polypeptide(L)'
;MAGPDVAALAADLARAVELTMSPGASQQDRLRAYQACESFKETSPLCAEAGLYLAAGTQHSLISRHFGLQLMEHTVKYRWTQISQQEKIFIKENAMKLLSAGGISEESHMKDALSRVIVEMVKREWPQQWPSLLSELSEACSCGEVQTELVLLVFLRLVEDVALLQVRNNSLHNFSSNDYV
;
A
#
# COMPACT_ATOMS: atom_id res chain seq x y z
N MET A 1 -17.76 9.36 2.37
CA MET A 1 -17.47 10.40 3.39
C MET A 1 -17.04 9.64 4.64
N ALA A 2 -15.78 9.77 5.05
CA ALA A 2 -15.32 9.13 6.27
C ALA A 2 -16.03 9.75 7.49
N GLY A 3 -16.20 8.98 8.57
CA GLY A 3 -16.77 9.51 9.81
C GLY A 3 -15.90 10.65 10.37
N PRO A 4 -16.49 11.62 11.11
CA PRO A 4 -15.73 12.73 11.71
C PRO A 4 -14.54 12.26 12.56
N ASP A 5 -14.63 11.08 13.17
CA ASP A 5 -13.54 10.48 13.96
C ASP A 5 -12.33 10.08 13.11
N VAL A 6 -12.55 9.58 11.88
CA VAL A 6 -11.49 9.13 10.98
C VAL A 6 -10.73 10.32 10.41
N ALA A 7 -11.43 11.42 10.10
CA ALA A 7 -10.81 12.65 9.60
C ALA A 7 -9.87 13.28 10.64
N ALA A 8 -10.30 13.34 11.91
CA ALA A 8 -9.47 13.84 13.00
C ALA A 8 -8.25 12.95 13.23
N LEU A 9 -8.45 11.63 13.27
CA LEU A 9 -7.37 10.65 13.41
C LEU A 9 -6.35 10.75 12.27
N ALA A 10 -6.81 10.86 11.02
CA ALA A 10 -5.94 11.05 9.88
C ALA A 10 -5.14 12.36 9.97
N ALA A 11 -5.76 13.45 10.44
CA ALA A 11 -5.03 14.70 10.67
C ALA A 11 -3.94 14.56 11.74
N ASP A 12 -4.18 13.79 12.80
CA ASP A 12 -3.17 13.50 13.83
C ASP A 12 -2.00 12.69 13.27
N LEU A 13 -2.29 11.67 12.45
CA LEU A 13 -1.27 10.85 11.78
C LEU A 13 -0.45 11.66 10.78
N ALA A 14 -1.09 12.54 10.00
CA ALA A 14 -0.41 13.45 9.08
C ALA A 14 0.61 14.32 9.83
N ARG A 15 0.21 14.90 10.97
CA ARG A 15 1.13 15.68 11.82
C ARG A 15 2.29 14.84 12.36
N ALA A 16 2.02 13.62 12.80
CA ALA A 16 3.05 12.74 13.34
C ALA A 16 4.08 12.32 12.27
N VAL A 17 3.64 11.93 11.07
CA VAL A 17 4.57 11.52 10.01
C VAL A 17 5.38 12.71 9.48
N GLU A 18 4.76 13.89 9.35
CA GLU A 18 5.48 15.11 8.96
C GLU A 18 6.52 15.51 10.01
N LEU A 19 6.20 15.37 11.30
CA LEU A 19 7.14 15.64 12.39
C LEU A 19 8.34 14.67 12.34
N THR A 20 8.12 13.42 11.97
CA THR A 20 9.18 12.40 11.83
C THR A 20 10.20 12.80 10.75
N MET A 21 9.74 13.47 9.69
CA MET A 21 10.57 13.92 8.57
C MET A 21 11.03 15.39 8.71
N SER A 22 10.67 16.08 9.80
CA SER A 22 10.98 17.49 9.98
C SER A 22 12.46 17.71 10.34
N PRO A 23 13.18 18.61 9.62
CA PRO A 23 14.59 18.90 9.91
C PRO A 23 14.77 19.61 11.25
N GLY A 24 13.77 20.40 11.69
CA GLY A 24 13.81 21.17 12.93
C GLY A 24 13.32 20.42 14.18
N ALA A 25 12.82 19.19 14.02
CA ALA A 25 12.32 18.42 15.15
C ALA A 25 13.45 17.90 16.05
N SER A 26 13.21 17.89 17.37
CA SER A 26 14.13 17.26 18.32
C SER A 26 14.17 15.74 18.08
N GLN A 27 15.27 15.09 18.47
CA GLN A 27 15.36 13.62 18.37
C GLN A 27 14.26 12.92 19.18
N GLN A 28 13.91 13.47 20.34
CA GLN A 28 12.88 12.90 21.21
C GLN A 28 11.49 13.00 20.57
N ASP A 29 11.17 14.14 19.94
CA ASP A 29 9.88 14.32 19.28
C ASP A 29 9.75 13.47 18.03
N ARG A 30 10.82 13.34 17.23
CA ARG A 30 10.86 12.41 16.09
C ARG A 30 10.61 10.97 16.54
N LEU A 31 11.26 10.54 17.62
CA LEU A 31 11.08 9.18 18.13
C LEU A 31 9.65 8.92 18.61
N ARG A 32 9.05 9.88 19.33
CA ARG A 32 7.67 9.77 19.79
C ARG A 32 6.68 9.71 18.62
N ALA A 33 6.89 10.55 17.62
CA ALA A 33 6.04 10.58 16.42
C ALA A 33 6.14 9.27 15.63
N TYR A 34 7.36 8.77 15.42
CA TYR A 34 7.60 7.48 14.79
C TYR A 34 6.91 6.33 15.55
N GLN A 35 7.06 6.26 16.87
CA GLN A 35 6.41 5.26 17.71
C GLN A 35 4.88 5.33 17.63
N ALA A 36 4.30 6.53 17.57
CA ALA A 36 2.86 6.71 17.39
C ALA A 36 2.39 6.17 16.04
N CYS A 37 3.11 6.44 14.96
CA CYS A 37 2.82 5.91 13.62
C CYS A 37 2.91 4.38 13.56
N GLU A 38 3.95 3.79 14.14
CA GLU A 38 4.14 2.34 14.16
C GLU A 38 3.05 1.65 15.01
N SER A 39 2.77 2.17 16.20
CA SER A 39 1.72 1.65 17.07
C SER A 39 0.34 1.69 16.40
N PHE A 40 0.03 2.79 15.70
CA PHE A 40 -1.22 2.91 14.95
C PHE A 40 -1.34 1.84 13.86
N LYS A 41 -0.28 1.67 13.07
CA LYS A 41 -0.21 0.72 11.97
C LYS A 41 -0.48 -0.72 12.42
N GLU A 42 0.07 -1.10 13.58
CA GLU A 42 -0.07 -2.45 14.15
C GLU A 42 -1.41 -2.69 14.86
N THR A 43 -1.93 -1.70 15.58
CA THR A 43 -3.03 -1.92 16.55
C THR A 43 -4.39 -1.40 16.08
N SER A 44 -4.43 -0.38 15.23
CA SER A 44 -5.69 0.32 14.93
C SER A 44 -6.57 -0.46 13.96
N PRO A 45 -7.87 -0.71 14.26
CA PRO A 45 -8.80 -1.29 13.28
C PRO A 45 -9.05 -0.35 12.09
N LEU A 46 -8.82 0.96 12.26
CA LEU A 46 -9.06 1.98 11.24
C LEU A 46 -7.85 2.20 10.31
N CYS A 47 -6.85 1.31 10.34
CA CYS A 47 -5.58 1.48 9.62
C CYS A 47 -5.79 1.72 8.11
N ALA A 48 -6.60 0.87 7.46
CA ALA A 48 -6.89 1.00 6.03
C ALA A 48 -7.74 2.23 5.69
N GLU A 49 -8.75 2.55 6.52
CA GLU A 49 -9.66 3.68 6.29
C GLU A 49 -8.93 5.02 6.45
N ALA A 50 -8.15 5.18 7.52
CA ALA A 50 -7.31 6.35 7.73
C ALA A 50 -6.23 6.45 6.63
N GLY A 51 -5.64 5.33 6.22
CA GLY A 51 -4.67 5.27 5.13
C GLY A 51 -5.24 5.77 3.80
N LEU A 52 -6.44 5.32 3.44
CA LEU A 52 -7.13 5.80 2.25
C LEU A 52 -7.48 7.29 2.37
N TYR A 53 -8.00 7.74 3.51
CA TYR A 53 -8.35 9.15 3.72
C TYR A 53 -7.14 10.06 3.49
N LEU A 54 -5.97 9.68 4.05
CA LEU A 54 -4.71 10.37 3.83
C LEU A 54 -4.31 10.37 2.35
N ALA A 55 -4.30 9.20 1.70
CA ALA A 55 -3.83 9.07 0.32
C ALA A 55 -4.72 9.82 -0.70
N ALA A 56 -6.04 9.74 -0.54
CA ALA A 56 -7.01 10.35 -1.44
C ALA A 56 -7.15 11.87 -1.23
N GLY A 57 -6.85 12.38 -0.04
CA GLY A 57 -6.96 13.81 0.26
C GLY A 57 -5.88 14.66 -0.41
N THR A 58 -6.28 15.62 -1.24
CA THR A 58 -5.38 16.61 -1.87
C THR A 58 -4.84 17.65 -0.90
N GLN A 59 -5.46 17.76 0.29
CA GLN A 59 -5.10 18.73 1.33
C GLN A 59 -3.88 18.30 2.15
N HIS A 60 -3.46 17.05 2.02
CA HIS A 60 -2.35 16.48 2.77
C HIS A 60 -1.05 16.60 1.97
N SER A 61 0.07 16.77 2.68
CA SER A 61 1.40 16.74 2.06
C SER A 61 1.69 15.38 1.42
N LEU A 62 2.60 15.34 0.45
CA LEU A 62 2.97 14.07 -0.19
C LEU A 62 3.55 13.05 0.79
N ILE A 63 4.24 13.51 1.84
CA ILE A 63 4.72 12.65 2.94
C ILE A 63 3.54 11.94 3.61
N SER A 64 2.51 12.70 3.98
CA SER A 64 1.29 12.17 4.61
C SER A 64 0.50 11.26 3.69
N ARG A 65 0.41 11.60 2.39
CA ARG A 65 -0.28 10.77 1.39
C ARG A 65 0.46 9.46 1.12
N HIS A 66 1.79 9.50 1.05
CA HIS A 66 2.63 8.30 0.90
C HIS A 66 2.46 7.38 2.11
N PHE A 67 2.48 7.93 3.32
CA PHE A 67 2.23 7.18 4.53
C PHE A 67 0.83 6.55 4.53
N GLY A 68 -0.18 7.24 3.98
CA GLY A 68 -1.51 6.66 3.76
C GLY A 68 -1.47 5.37 2.93
N LEU A 69 -0.71 5.36 1.83
CA LEU A 69 -0.50 4.15 1.03
C LEU A 69 0.29 3.07 1.80
N GLN A 70 1.27 3.45 2.63
CA GLN A 70 1.99 2.48 3.48
C GLN A 70 1.07 1.80 4.51
N LEU A 71 0.09 2.52 5.07
CA LEU A 71 -0.91 1.94 5.97
C LEU A 71 -1.82 0.95 5.24
N MET A 72 -2.25 1.28 4.01
CA MET A 72 -3.01 0.36 3.17
C MET A 72 -2.18 -0.89 2.83
N GLU A 73 -0.93 -0.71 2.39
CA GLU A 73 -0.01 -1.81 2.08
C GLU A 73 0.17 -2.72 3.31
N HIS A 74 0.45 -2.13 4.48
CA HIS A 74 0.62 -2.89 5.72
C HIS A 74 -0.63 -3.71 6.07
N THR A 75 -1.81 -3.11 5.92
CA THR A 75 -3.09 -3.79 6.21
C THR A 75 -3.27 -5.01 5.30
N VAL A 76 -3.05 -4.85 4.00
CA VAL A 76 -3.08 -5.97 3.05
C VAL A 76 -1.99 -6.98 3.37
N LYS A 77 -0.79 -6.52 3.72
CA LYS A 77 0.35 -7.40 3.92
C LYS A 77 0.21 -8.30 5.15
N TYR A 78 -0.18 -7.73 6.27
CA TYR A 78 -0.10 -8.40 7.57
C TYR A 78 -1.46 -8.75 8.19
N ARG A 79 -2.54 -8.07 7.78
CA ARG A 79 -3.85 -8.18 8.45
C ARG A 79 -4.97 -8.68 7.53
N TRP A 80 -4.67 -9.01 6.27
CA TRP A 80 -5.69 -9.40 5.29
C TRP A 80 -6.57 -10.57 5.69
N THR A 81 -6.05 -11.55 6.42
CA THR A 81 -6.84 -12.70 6.88
C THR A 81 -7.69 -12.40 8.12
N GLN A 82 -7.41 -11.29 8.80
CA GLN A 82 -8.05 -10.88 10.05
C GLN A 82 -9.16 -9.84 9.82
N ILE A 83 -9.10 -9.10 8.72
CA ILE A 83 -10.11 -8.09 8.35
C ILE A 83 -11.34 -8.72 7.70
N SER A 84 -12.48 -8.04 7.81
CA SER A 84 -13.75 -8.49 7.25
C SER A 84 -13.75 -8.49 5.72
N GLN A 85 -14.66 -9.25 5.11
CA GLN A 85 -14.84 -9.23 3.65
C GLN A 85 -15.22 -7.83 3.14
N GLN A 86 -15.97 -7.06 3.92
CA GLN A 86 -16.34 -5.68 3.57
C GLN A 86 -15.11 -4.76 3.53
N GLU A 87 -14.19 -4.89 4.49
CA GLU A 87 -12.93 -4.13 4.50
C GLU A 87 -12.04 -4.51 3.31
N LYS A 88 -11.97 -5.79 2.95
CA LYS A 88 -11.22 -6.23 1.75
C LYS A 88 -11.77 -5.58 0.47
N ILE A 89 -13.10 -5.62 0.30
CA ILE A 89 -13.78 -4.99 -0.84
C ILE A 89 -13.51 -3.48 -0.84
N PHE A 90 -13.64 -2.84 0.31
CA PHE A 90 -13.35 -1.42 0.48
C PHE A 90 -11.92 -1.06 0.04
N ILE A 91 -10.90 -1.78 0.53
CA ILE A 91 -9.50 -1.51 0.15
C ILE A 91 -9.32 -1.72 -1.36
N LYS A 92 -9.83 -2.83 -1.90
CA LYS A 92 -9.71 -3.20 -3.31
C LYS A 92 -10.33 -2.15 -4.23
N GLU A 93 -11.58 -1.81 -4.01
CA GLU A 93 -12.29 -0.83 -4.84
C GLU A 93 -11.62 0.54 -4.80
N ASN A 94 -11.20 1.00 -3.62
CA ASN A 94 -10.60 2.32 -3.50
C ASN A 94 -9.18 2.38 -4.06
N ALA A 95 -8.36 1.34 -3.90
CA ALA A 95 -7.06 1.26 -4.55
C ALA A 95 -7.18 1.23 -6.09
N MET A 96 -8.15 0.49 -6.62
CA MET A 96 -8.42 0.49 -8.07
C MET A 96 -8.95 1.83 -8.57
N LYS A 97 -9.82 2.52 -7.80
CA LYS A 97 -10.25 3.90 -8.11
C LYS A 97 -9.07 4.87 -8.15
N LEU A 98 -8.13 4.77 -7.20
CA LEU A 98 -6.91 5.57 -7.22
C LEU A 98 -6.09 5.29 -8.49
N LEU A 99 -5.94 4.03 -8.88
CA LEU A 99 -5.24 3.66 -10.11
C LEU A 99 -5.94 4.24 -11.35
N SER A 100 -7.26 4.08 -11.49
CA SER A 100 -8.02 4.62 -12.62
C SER A 100 -7.99 6.15 -12.68
N ALA A 101 -7.86 6.83 -11.54
CA ALA A 101 -7.71 8.27 -11.47
C ALA A 101 -6.30 8.78 -11.87
N GLY A 102 -5.37 7.90 -12.22
CA GLY A 102 -3.98 8.26 -12.54
C GLY A 102 -3.06 8.27 -11.31
N GLY A 103 -3.47 7.67 -10.20
CA GLY A 103 -2.72 7.62 -8.95
C GLY A 103 -2.99 8.83 -8.07
N ILE A 104 -2.08 9.07 -7.12
CA ILE A 104 -2.20 10.17 -6.15
C ILE A 104 -1.27 11.36 -6.47
N SER A 105 -0.23 11.14 -7.27
CA SER A 105 0.75 12.14 -7.69
C SER A 105 1.50 11.62 -8.93
N GLU A 106 2.05 12.52 -9.74
CA GLU A 106 2.93 12.18 -10.86
C GLU A 106 4.31 11.68 -10.41
N GLU A 107 4.67 11.88 -9.14
CA GLU A 107 5.97 11.46 -8.63
C GLU A 107 6.12 9.94 -8.60
N SER A 108 7.24 9.45 -9.14
CA SER A 108 7.52 8.03 -9.30
C SER A 108 7.40 7.24 -7.99
N HIS A 109 7.87 7.80 -6.86
CA HIS A 109 7.79 7.14 -5.56
C HIS A 109 6.34 6.94 -5.08
N MET A 110 5.41 7.80 -5.50
CA MET A 110 3.99 7.69 -5.18
C MET A 110 3.30 6.63 -6.05
N LYS A 111 3.64 6.58 -7.34
CA LYS A 111 3.21 5.52 -8.25
C LYS A 111 3.68 4.14 -7.79
N ASP A 112 4.93 4.06 -7.33
CA ASP A 112 5.54 2.85 -6.76
C ASP A 112 4.89 2.43 -5.43
N ALA A 113 4.51 3.38 -4.56
CA ALA A 113 3.76 3.05 -3.35
C ALA A 113 2.37 2.47 -3.66
N LEU A 114 1.65 3.05 -4.63
CA LEU A 114 0.32 2.54 -5.01
C LEU A 114 0.41 1.16 -5.68
N SER A 115 1.41 0.95 -6.54
CA SER A 115 1.60 -0.35 -7.19
C SER A 115 1.89 -1.46 -6.18
N ARG A 116 2.66 -1.19 -5.12
CA ARG A 116 2.88 -2.15 -4.01
C ARG A 116 1.58 -2.57 -3.33
N VAL A 117 0.68 -1.62 -3.02
CA VAL A 117 -0.63 -1.94 -2.42
C VAL A 117 -1.41 -2.91 -3.32
N ILE A 118 -1.45 -2.64 -4.62
CA ILE A 118 -2.16 -3.47 -5.61
C ILE A 118 -1.52 -4.85 -5.73
N VAL A 119 -0.19 -4.93 -5.84
CA VAL A 119 0.53 -6.21 -5.91
C VAL A 119 0.30 -7.06 -4.67
N GLU A 120 0.27 -6.47 -3.47
CA GLU A 120 -0.06 -7.20 -2.24
C GLU A 120 -1.49 -7.78 -2.30
N MET A 121 -2.47 -7.09 -2.89
CA MET A 121 -3.82 -7.64 -3.07
C MET A 121 -3.84 -8.75 -4.14
N VAL A 122 -3.15 -8.54 -5.27
CA VAL A 122 -3.06 -9.51 -6.37
C VAL A 122 -2.48 -10.83 -5.88
N LYS A 123 -1.39 -10.79 -5.09
CA LYS A 123 -0.78 -11.99 -4.50
C LYS A 123 -1.71 -12.82 -3.61
N ARG A 124 -2.80 -12.23 -3.11
CA ARG A 124 -3.73 -12.87 -2.17
C ARG A 124 -5.02 -13.35 -2.82
N GLU A 125 -5.51 -12.63 -3.82
CA GLU A 125 -6.86 -12.84 -4.37
C GLU A 125 -6.82 -13.36 -5.82
N TRP A 126 -5.75 -13.11 -6.58
CA TRP A 126 -5.65 -13.56 -7.96
C TRP A 126 -5.03 -14.96 -8.07
N PRO A 127 -5.53 -15.86 -8.94
CA PRO A 127 -6.62 -15.65 -9.90
C PRO A 127 -8.03 -16.03 -9.44
N GLN A 128 -8.21 -16.87 -8.42
CA GLN A 128 -9.51 -17.49 -8.13
C GLN A 128 -10.53 -16.53 -7.50
N GLN A 129 -10.10 -15.66 -6.58
CA GLN A 129 -10.99 -14.72 -5.89
C GLN A 129 -11.14 -13.38 -6.64
N TRP A 130 -10.23 -13.10 -7.57
CA TRP A 130 -10.25 -11.90 -8.41
C TRP A 130 -10.05 -12.20 -9.90
N PRO A 131 -10.96 -12.97 -10.53
CA PRO A 131 -10.82 -13.37 -11.94
C PRO A 131 -10.89 -12.19 -12.91
N SER A 132 -11.54 -11.09 -12.54
CA SER A 132 -11.69 -9.86 -13.33
C SER A 132 -10.47 -8.94 -13.32
N LEU A 133 -9.39 -9.27 -12.60
CA LEU A 133 -8.22 -8.39 -12.46
C LEU A 133 -7.68 -7.90 -13.81
N LEU A 134 -7.45 -8.80 -14.77
CA LEU A 134 -6.84 -8.44 -16.05
C LEU A 134 -7.75 -7.52 -16.89
N SER A 135 -9.07 -7.73 -16.83
CA SER A 135 -10.02 -6.82 -17.49
C SER A 135 -10.05 -5.45 -16.83
N GLU A 136 -10.01 -5.36 -15.50
CA GLU A 136 -9.99 -4.10 -14.77
C GLU A 136 -8.70 -3.30 -15.06
N LEU A 137 -7.54 -3.96 -15.10
CA LEU A 137 -6.27 -3.33 -15.47
C LEU A 137 -6.26 -2.87 -16.93
N SER A 138 -6.82 -3.66 -17.84
CA SER A 138 -6.95 -3.28 -19.26
C SER A 138 -7.87 -2.07 -19.45
N GLU A 139 -8.96 -2.00 -18.69
CA GLU A 139 -9.86 -0.83 -18.70
C GLU A 139 -9.13 0.41 -18.20
N ALA A 140 -8.34 0.30 -17.12
CA ALA A 140 -7.54 1.41 -16.63
C ALA A 140 -6.51 1.92 -17.66
N CYS A 141 -5.81 1.03 -18.38
CA CYS A 141 -4.92 1.44 -19.48
C CYS A 141 -5.65 2.28 -20.54
N SER A 142 -6.94 2.03 -20.75
CA SER A 142 -7.75 2.76 -21.72
C SER A 142 -8.08 4.20 -21.26
N CYS A 143 -7.84 4.54 -19.98
CA CYS A 143 -8.06 5.88 -19.45
C CYS A 143 -6.93 6.87 -19.79
N GLY A 144 -5.70 6.41 -20.05
CA GLY A 144 -4.58 7.30 -20.35
C GLY A 144 -3.19 6.69 -20.11
N GLU A 145 -2.15 7.49 -20.45
CA GLU A 145 -0.75 7.10 -20.33
C GLU A 145 -0.32 6.88 -18.87
N VAL A 146 -0.78 7.73 -17.95
CA VAL A 146 -0.43 7.65 -16.52
C VAL A 146 -0.99 6.36 -15.90
N GLN A 147 -2.22 5.98 -16.24
CA GLN A 147 -2.83 4.72 -15.79
C GLN A 147 -2.10 3.53 -16.40
N THR A 148 -1.73 3.61 -17.68
CA THR A 148 -0.94 2.57 -18.34
C THR A 148 0.42 2.38 -17.65
N GLU A 149 1.11 3.46 -17.31
CA GLU A 149 2.36 3.42 -16.55
C GLU A 149 2.17 2.73 -15.19
N LEU A 150 1.12 3.08 -14.44
CA LEU A 150 0.79 2.42 -13.17
C LEU A 150 0.54 0.92 -13.33
N VAL A 151 -0.22 0.52 -14.35
CA VAL A 151 -0.48 -0.90 -14.64
C VAL A 151 0.82 -1.64 -14.98
N LEU A 152 1.70 -1.03 -15.77
CA LEU A 152 3.01 -1.60 -16.07
C LEU A 152 3.89 -1.72 -14.83
N LEU A 153 3.85 -0.75 -13.90
CA LEU A 153 4.53 -0.84 -12.61
C LEU A 153 3.98 -1.97 -11.74
N VAL A 154 2.66 -2.19 -11.74
CA VAL A 154 2.03 -3.33 -11.05
C VAL A 154 2.55 -4.65 -11.61
N PHE A 155 2.58 -4.81 -12.93
CA PHE A 155 3.11 -6.03 -13.55
C PHE A 155 4.61 -6.22 -13.28
N LEU A 156 5.41 -5.16 -13.41
CA LEU A 156 6.85 -5.21 -13.14
C LEU A 156 7.12 -5.70 -11.72
N ARG A 157 6.48 -5.08 -10.72
CA ARG A 157 6.61 -5.44 -9.30
C ARG A 157 6.11 -6.85 -9.03
N LEU A 158 4.99 -7.25 -9.64
CA LEU A 158 4.46 -8.62 -9.49
C LEU A 158 5.44 -9.66 -10.01
N VAL A 159 6.04 -9.43 -11.18
CA VAL A 159 7.04 -10.33 -11.77
C VAL A 159 8.30 -10.39 -10.92
N GLU A 160 8.81 -9.25 -10.45
CA GLU A 160 9.96 -9.20 -9.54
C GLU A 160 9.71 -9.99 -8.26
N ASP A 161 8.56 -9.80 -7.61
CA ASP A 161 8.20 -10.53 -6.40
C ASP A 161 8.14 -12.04 -6.65
N VAL A 162 7.51 -12.48 -7.74
CA VAL A 162 7.39 -13.91 -8.08
C VAL A 162 8.76 -14.50 -8.45
N ALA A 163 9.56 -13.79 -9.24
CA ALA A 163 10.89 -14.25 -9.65
C ALA A 163 11.85 -14.34 -8.46
N LEU A 164 11.85 -13.36 -7.56
CA LEU A 164 12.67 -13.36 -6.36
C LEU A 164 12.29 -14.50 -5.41
N LEU A 165 10.99 -14.82 -5.29
CA LEU A 165 10.52 -15.98 -4.52
C LEU A 165 11.06 -17.30 -5.10
N GLN A 166 11.10 -17.44 -6.43
CA GLN A 166 11.66 -18.64 -7.06
C GLN A 166 13.17 -18.77 -6.84
N VAL A 167 13.93 -17.68 -6.95
CA VAL A 167 15.39 -17.68 -6.70
C VAL A 167 15.70 -18.09 -5.26
N ARG A 168 14.96 -17.57 -4.28
CA ARG A 168 15.13 -17.92 -2.86
C ARG A 168 14.76 -19.38 -2.57
N ASN A 169 13.71 -19.91 -3.19
CA ASN A 169 13.34 -21.32 -3.02
C ASN A 169 14.39 -22.25 -3.65
N ASN A 170 14.93 -21.89 -4.81
CA ASN A 170 15.98 -22.66 -5.46
C ASN A 170 17.29 -22.65 -4.66
N SER A 171 17.66 -21.53 -4.05
CA SER A 171 18.85 -21.48 -3.19
C SER A 171 18.68 -22.32 -1.92
N LEU A 172 17.51 -22.28 -1.26
CA LEU A 172 17.21 -23.14 -0.10
C LEU A 172 17.23 -24.64 -0.46
N HIS A 173 16.70 -25.02 -1.62
CA HIS A 173 16.80 -26.41 -2.11
C HIS A 173 18.24 -26.85 -2.37
N ASN A 174 19.08 -25.96 -2.90
CA ASN A 174 20.51 -26.23 -3.13
C ASN A 174 21.30 -26.36 -1.82
N PHE A 175 20.95 -25.59 -0.78
CA PHE A 175 21.54 -25.78 0.56
C PHE A 175 21.09 -27.11 1.18
N SER A 176 19.79 -27.46 1.10
CA SER A 176 19.30 -28.74 1.64
C SER A 176 19.84 -29.98 0.92
N SER A 177 20.25 -29.86 -0.35
CA SER A 177 20.84 -30.95 -1.13
C SER A 177 22.34 -31.13 -0.88
N ASN A 178 23.03 -30.10 -0.36
CA ASN A 178 24.47 -30.14 -0.07
C ASN A 178 24.81 -30.60 1.35
N ASP A 179 23.82 -30.76 2.23
CA ASP A 179 24.00 -31.28 3.59
C ASP A 179 23.82 -32.82 3.68
N TYR A 180 23.73 -33.51 2.53
CA TYR A 180 23.69 -34.97 2.41
C TYR A 180 24.85 -35.52 1.56
N VAL A 181 26.08 -35.08 1.83
CA VAL A 181 27.33 -35.75 1.39
C VAL A 181 28.34 -35.73 2.52
#